data_AF-A0A1A3QMG0-F1
#
_entry.id   AF-A0A1A3QMG0-F1
#
_cell.length_a   1.000
_cell.length_b   1.000
_cell.length_c   1.000
_cell.angle_alpha   90.00
_cell.angle_beta   90.00
_cell.angle_gamma   90.00
#
_symmetry.space_group_name_H-M   'P 1'
#
loop_
_entity.id
_entity.type
_entity.pdbx_description
1 polymer ?
#
loop_
_entity_poly.entity_id
_entity_poly.type
_entity_poly.pdbx_seq_one_letter_code
_entity_poly.pdbx_strand_id
1 'polypeptide(L)'
;MVPAPQADEDQWWDGESDPGVVRAGRAVAARRNELELTQRSLARDKIINAGTLIAFEKGRSWPRRATLSKLEKALNWPAGTITRIRLEPSMTPARAAAPGAPPAAPAEEATEVLTDTVRAPLMAETVELAMHTLTAAMADLPDPSDPDFTPKATAILADLRKLEKLAASAARNAKGTPSVVLALSSVRRSYNDLMMRAARSPAATLGQRLYEARHRAELSIEEAANGAGLPIAVVEDAEAERAIAPEAATALETLIAQLTIN
;
A
#
# COMPACT_ATOMS: atom_id res chain seq x y z
N MET A 1 16.29 58.43 1.08
CA MET A 1 17.16 57.64 1.96
C MET A 1 16.28 56.57 2.61
N VAL A 2 16.40 55.35 2.07
CA VAL A 2 15.94 54.02 2.53
C VAL A 2 14.55 53.90 3.18
N PRO A 3 13.52 53.40 2.46
CA PRO A 3 12.40 52.71 3.09
C PRO A 3 12.83 51.33 3.58
N ALA A 4 12.37 50.98 4.79
CA ALA A 4 12.52 49.69 5.44
C ALA A 4 11.97 48.54 4.56
N PRO A 5 12.50 47.31 4.73
CA PRO A 5 12.32 46.22 3.77
C PRO A 5 10.85 45.84 3.66
N GLN A 6 10.41 45.71 2.41
CA GLN A 6 9.18 45.00 2.07
C GLN A 6 9.24 43.65 2.78
N ALA A 7 8.24 43.38 3.60
CA ALA A 7 7.99 42.02 4.05
C ALA A 7 7.92 41.17 2.78
N ASP A 8 8.86 40.24 2.65
CA ASP A 8 8.73 39.11 1.76
C ASP A 8 7.42 38.44 2.17
N GLU A 9 6.35 38.74 1.42
CA GLU A 9 5.18 37.87 1.33
C GLU A 9 5.63 36.61 0.59
N ASP A 10 6.40 35.81 1.32
CA ASP A 10 6.57 34.40 1.14
C ASP A 10 5.18 33.78 1.27
N GLN A 11 4.45 33.85 0.17
CA GLN A 11 3.14 33.25 -0.01
C GLN A 11 3.37 31.75 -0.13
N TRP A 12 3.62 31.12 1.02
CA TRP A 12 3.70 29.69 1.21
C TRP A 12 2.30 29.10 1.00
N TRP A 13 1.98 28.73 -0.25
CA TRP A 13 0.87 27.82 -0.51
C TRP A 13 1.33 26.38 -0.27
N ASP A 14 1.34 25.98 1.01
CA ASP A 14 1.02 24.62 1.39
C ASP A 14 -0.50 24.47 1.28
N GLY A 15 -0.97 23.82 0.22
CA GLY A 15 -2.40 23.62 -0.02
C GLY A 15 -2.65 22.86 -1.31
N GLU A 16 -2.70 21.53 -1.19
CA GLU A 16 -3.36 20.62 -2.14
C GLU A 16 -2.87 20.72 -3.60
N SER A 17 -1.80 19.96 -3.92
CA SER A 17 -1.38 19.79 -5.33
C SER A 17 -2.55 19.23 -6.15
N ASP A 18 -3.05 20.00 -7.13
CA ASP A 18 -4.14 19.61 -8.03
C ASP A 18 -3.94 18.15 -8.49
N PRO A 19 -4.85 17.21 -8.14
CA PRO A 19 -4.71 15.81 -8.49
C PRO A 19 -4.49 15.58 -10.00
N GLY A 20 -5.03 16.45 -10.85
CA GLY A 20 -4.80 16.42 -12.30
C GLY A 20 -3.39 16.83 -12.71
N VAL A 21 -2.77 17.77 -11.98
CA VAL A 21 -1.37 18.17 -12.19
C VAL A 21 -0.43 17.05 -11.76
N VAL A 22 -0.71 16.37 -10.65
CA VAL A 22 0.05 15.18 -10.22
C VAL A 22 -0.05 14.06 -11.24
N ARG A 23 -1.25 13.78 -11.79
CA ARG A 23 -1.44 12.76 -12.84
C ARG A 23 -0.65 13.10 -14.11
N ALA A 24 -0.79 14.31 -14.62
CA ALA A 24 -0.09 14.76 -15.81
C ALA A 24 1.44 14.74 -15.62
N GLY A 25 1.94 15.15 -14.45
CA GLY A 25 3.36 15.09 -14.11
C GLY A 25 3.90 13.66 -14.09
N ARG A 26 3.18 12.72 -13.47
CA ARG A 26 3.55 11.30 -13.45
C ARG A 26 3.53 10.67 -14.83
N ALA A 27 2.53 10.97 -15.65
CA ALA A 27 2.43 10.47 -17.01
C ALA A 27 3.60 10.95 -17.88
N VAL A 28 3.97 12.23 -17.76
CA VAL A 28 5.13 12.81 -18.44
C VAL A 28 6.44 12.14 -18.00
N ALA A 29 6.62 11.90 -16.70
CA ALA A 29 7.79 11.20 -16.18
C ALA A 29 7.89 9.75 -16.69
N ALA A 30 6.78 9.03 -16.71
CA ALA A 30 6.70 7.65 -17.21
C ALA A 30 7.07 7.58 -18.69
N ARG A 31 6.43 8.41 -19.53
CA ARG A 31 6.71 8.47 -20.97
C ARG A 31 8.14 8.87 -21.29
N ARG A 32 8.69 9.80 -20.50
CA ARG A 32 10.08 10.22 -20.63
C ARG A 32 11.03 9.04 -20.36
N ASN A 33 10.76 8.22 -19.34
CA ASN A 33 11.56 7.03 -19.03
C ASN A 33 11.42 5.94 -20.11
N GLU A 34 10.23 5.74 -20.68
CA GLU A 34 10.01 4.79 -21.79
C GLU A 34 10.84 5.13 -23.03
N LEU A 35 11.04 6.42 -23.31
CA LEU A 35 11.86 6.91 -24.42
C LEU A 35 13.34 7.06 -24.05
N GLU A 36 13.74 6.59 -22.86
CA GLU A 36 15.09 6.73 -22.29
C GLU A 36 15.60 8.17 -22.28
N LEU A 37 14.68 9.14 -22.22
CA LEU A 37 15.00 10.56 -22.22
C LEU A 37 15.38 10.99 -20.80
N THR A 38 16.54 11.62 -20.65
CA THR A 38 16.96 12.15 -19.34
C THR A 38 16.47 13.58 -19.16
N GLN A 39 16.23 14.00 -17.92
CA GLN A 39 15.90 15.41 -17.62
C GLN A 39 17.01 16.37 -18.12
N ARG A 40 18.27 15.90 -18.08
CA ARG A 40 19.44 16.63 -18.59
C ARG A 40 19.46 16.74 -20.12
N SER A 41 19.02 15.70 -20.85
CA SER A 41 18.93 15.76 -22.32
C SER A 41 17.83 16.71 -22.76
N LEU A 42 16.65 16.68 -22.15
CA LEU A 42 15.56 17.63 -22.46
C LEU A 42 15.93 19.10 -22.15
N ALA A 43 16.74 19.32 -21.11
CA ALA A 43 17.28 20.65 -20.81
C ALA A 43 18.33 21.10 -21.83
N ARG A 44 19.22 20.19 -22.25
CA ARG A 44 20.22 20.43 -23.29
C ARG A 44 19.57 20.80 -24.62
N ASP A 45 18.48 20.12 -24.96
CA ASP A 45 17.71 20.35 -26.20
C ASP A 45 16.79 21.58 -26.12
N LYS A 46 16.90 22.37 -25.03
CA LYS A 46 16.15 23.61 -24.77
C LYS A 46 14.62 23.42 -24.81
N ILE A 47 14.16 22.22 -24.47
CA ILE A 47 12.75 21.85 -24.45
C ILE A 47 12.11 22.37 -23.15
N ILE A 48 12.75 22.08 -22.02
CA ILE A 48 12.34 22.56 -20.68
C ILE A 48 13.55 22.54 -19.73
N ASN A 49 13.63 23.49 -18.80
CA ASN A 49 14.67 23.49 -17.77
C ASN A 49 14.49 22.27 -16.83
N ALA A 50 15.57 21.58 -16.47
CA ALA A 50 15.56 20.42 -15.59
C ALA A 50 14.83 20.68 -14.26
N GLY A 51 15.02 21.84 -13.64
CA GLY A 51 14.33 22.19 -12.39
C GLY A 51 12.81 22.31 -12.57
N THR A 52 12.37 22.94 -13.66
CA THR A 52 10.95 23.08 -14.00
C THR A 52 10.32 21.74 -14.38
N LEU A 53 11.06 20.87 -15.06
CA LEU A 53 10.62 19.52 -15.38
C LEU A 53 10.45 18.68 -14.11
N ILE A 54 11.40 18.72 -13.18
CA ILE A 54 11.31 18.02 -11.89
C ILE A 54 10.12 18.51 -11.06
N ALA A 55 9.90 19.83 -11.01
CA ALA A 55 8.78 20.42 -10.29
C ALA A 55 7.43 19.97 -10.90
N PHE A 56 7.35 19.92 -12.23
CA PHE A 56 6.17 19.42 -12.94
C PHE A 56 5.94 17.91 -12.75
N GLU A 57 6.98 17.08 -12.90
CA GLU A 57 6.89 15.63 -12.72
C GLU A 57 6.44 15.23 -11.31
N LYS A 58 6.81 16.04 -10.31
CA LYS A 58 6.39 15.86 -8.91
C LYS A 58 5.04 16.51 -8.60
N GLY A 59 4.34 17.03 -9.60
CA GLY A 59 3.02 17.66 -9.44
C GLY A 59 3.01 19.01 -8.75
N ARG A 60 4.18 19.64 -8.56
CA ARG A 60 4.34 20.90 -7.81
C ARG A 60 4.14 22.16 -8.64
N SER A 61 4.16 22.06 -9.97
CA SER A 61 4.01 23.22 -10.85
C SER A 61 3.44 22.84 -12.22
N TRP A 62 2.62 23.69 -12.83
CA TRP A 62 2.11 23.49 -14.20
C TRP A 62 2.86 24.35 -15.22
N PRO A 63 3.57 23.76 -16.21
CA PRO A 63 4.28 24.52 -17.24
C PRO A 63 3.34 25.31 -18.15
N ARG A 64 3.86 26.40 -18.74
CA ARG A 64 3.12 27.21 -19.72
C ARG A 64 2.81 26.40 -20.98
N ARG A 65 1.71 26.74 -21.67
CA ARG A 65 1.21 26.05 -22.88
C ARG A 65 2.26 25.87 -23.98
N ALA A 66 3.13 26.86 -24.19
CA ALA A 66 4.22 26.78 -25.16
C ALA A 66 5.27 25.70 -24.79
N THR A 67 5.59 25.56 -23.50
CA THR A 67 6.51 24.54 -22.98
C THR A 67 5.88 23.15 -23.03
N LEU A 68 4.58 23.05 -22.71
CA LEU A 68 3.83 21.79 -22.85
C LEU A 68 3.83 21.29 -24.29
N SER A 69 3.61 22.16 -25.28
CA SER A 69 3.64 21.76 -26.69
C SER A 69 5.02 21.26 -27.14
N LYS A 70 6.11 21.88 -26.66
CA LYS A 70 7.48 21.40 -26.93
C LYS A 70 7.73 20.04 -26.28
N LEU A 71 7.25 19.86 -25.06
CA LEU A 71 7.38 18.61 -24.31
C LEU A 71 6.57 17.47 -24.96
N GLU A 72 5.34 17.74 -25.42
CA GLU A 72 4.52 16.78 -26.17
C GLU A 72 5.22 16.32 -27.45
N LYS A 73 5.83 17.25 -28.20
CA LYS A 73 6.63 16.89 -29.38
C LYS A 73 7.83 16.01 -29.01
N ALA A 74 8.53 16.33 -27.92
CA ALA A 74 9.67 15.55 -27.45
C ALA A 74 9.28 14.14 -26.99
N LEU A 75 8.06 13.97 -26.48
CA LEU A 75 7.52 12.72 -25.96
C LEU A 75 6.76 11.90 -27.02
N ASN A 76 6.78 12.34 -28.29
CA ASN A 76 5.98 11.79 -29.39
C ASN A 76 4.49 11.69 -29.05
N TRP A 77 3.94 12.74 -28.44
CA TRP A 77 2.52 12.85 -28.11
C TRP A 77 1.78 13.85 -28.99
N PRO A 78 0.49 13.59 -29.30
CA PRO A 78 -0.37 14.58 -29.93
C PRO A 78 -0.48 15.85 -29.08
N ALA A 79 -0.60 17.01 -29.73
CA ALA A 79 -0.75 18.29 -29.04
C ALA A 79 -2.00 18.29 -28.13
N GLY A 80 -1.84 18.79 -26.90
CA GLY A 80 -2.91 18.86 -25.89
C GLY A 80 -3.12 17.59 -25.07
N THR A 81 -2.31 16.55 -25.29
CA THR A 81 -2.33 15.30 -24.51
C THR A 81 -2.08 15.52 -23.02
N ILE A 82 -1.11 16.38 -22.67
CA ILE A 82 -0.78 16.64 -21.27
C ILE A 82 -1.95 17.35 -20.56
N THR A 83 -2.59 18.30 -21.24
CA THR A 83 -3.78 19.00 -20.73
C THR A 83 -4.98 18.06 -20.60
N ARG A 84 -5.15 17.12 -21.53
CA ARG A 84 -6.20 16.11 -21.48
C ARG A 84 -6.05 15.19 -20.26
N ILE A 85 -4.84 14.72 -19.97
CA ILE A 85 -4.55 13.87 -18.79
C ILE A 85 -4.87 14.60 -17.47
N ARG A 86 -4.67 15.92 -17.43
CA ARG A 86 -5.05 16.74 -16.27
C ARG A 86 -6.58 16.80 -16.07
N LEU A 87 -7.33 16.95 -17.15
CA LEU A 87 -8.78 17.17 -17.13
C LEU A 87 -9.60 15.87 -17.01
N GLU A 88 -9.01 14.72 -17.33
CA GLU A 88 -9.69 13.44 -17.29
C GLU A 88 -9.96 13.04 -15.82
N PRO A 89 -11.23 12.93 -15.37
CA PRO A 89 -11.55 12.27 -14.11
C PRO A 89 -11.21 10.80 -14.25
N SER A 90 -10.65 10.18 -13.21
CA SER A 90 -10.11 8.81 -13.23
C SER A 90 -11.07 7.77 -13.84
N MET A 91 -11.01 7.68 -15.17
CA MET A 91 -11.31 6.57 -16.03
C MET A 91 -10.04 6.41 -16.86
N THR A 92 -9.55 5.18 -16.92
CA THR A 92 -8.49 4.71 -17.83
C THR A 92 -8.54 5.43 -19.18
N PRO A 93 -7.42 5.95 -19.71
CA PRO A 93 -7.47 6.73 -20.94
C PRO A 93 -7.83 5.83 -22.12
N ALA A 94 -9.03 6.04 -22.64
CA ALA A 94 -9.41 5.57 -23.96
C ALA A 94 -8.53 6.28 -25.00
N ARG A 95 -7.91 5.48 -25.87
CA ARG A 95 -7.25 5.88 -27.11
C ARG A 95 -8.12 6.91 -27.86
N ALA A 96 -7.66 8.16 -27.95
CA ALA A 96 -8.29 9.15 -28.81
C ALA A 96 -8.03 8.76 -30.28
N ALA A 97 -9.07 8.21 -30.91
CA ALA A 97 -9.11 7.87 -32.32
C ALA A 97 -9.05 9.13 -33.20
N ALA A 98 -8.23 9.10 -34.24
CA ALA A 98 -8.36 9.98 -35.41
C ALA A 98 -9.40 9.38 -36.38
N PRO A 99 -10.17 10.19 -37.11
CA PRO A 99 -11.18 9.69 -38.04
C PRO A 99 -10.55 9.27 -39.38
N GLY A 100 -10.70 7.99 -39.75
CA GLY A 100 -10.54 7.50 -41.13
C GLY A 100 -9.38 6.53 -41.39
N ALA A 101 -9.53 5.26 -41.02
CA ALA A 101 -8.87 4.12 -41.67
C ALA A 101 -9.60 2.80 -41.30
N PRO A 102 -9.73 1.81 -42.22
CA PRO A 102 -10.54 0.60 -42.01
C PRO A 102 -9.92 -0.37 -40.95
N PRO A 103 -10.72 -1.28 -40.39
CA PRO A 103 -10.35 -2.03 -39.18
C PRO A 103 -9.35 -3.15 -39.51
N ALA A 104 -8.20 -3.13 -38.83
CA ALA A 104 -7.37 -4.32 -38.65
C ALA A 104 -7.47 -4.76 -37.18
N ALA A 105 -7.62 -6.07 -36.99
CA ALA A 105 -7.85 -6.78 -35.73
C ALA A 105 -6.75 -6.53 -34.66
N PRO A 106 -7.01 -6.87 -33.37
CA PRO A 106 -6.39 -6.24 -32.22
C PRO A 106 -5.03 -6.84 -31.86
N ALA A 107 -4.08 -5.98 -31.46
CA ALA A 107 -2.78 -6.41 -30.94
C ALA A 107 -2.31 -5.64 -29.69
N GLU A 108 -3.16 -4.86 -29.03
CA GLU A 108 -2.72 -3.93 -27.95
C GLU A 108 -3.42 -4.12 -26.59
N GLU A 109 -4.02 -5.29 -26.32
CA GLU A 109 -4.38 -5.70 -24.94
C GLU A 109 -3.21 -6.38 -24.20
N ALA A 110 -2.11 -6.71 -24.88
CA ALA A 110 -1.05 -7.50 -24.30
C ALA A 110 -0.18 -6.71 -23.30
N THR A 111 0.21 -5.48 -23.59
CA THR A 111 1.36 -4.83 -22.90
C THR A 111 1.06 -4.18 -21.55
N GLU A 112 -0.17 -3.75 -21.25
CA GLU A 112 -0.54 -3.24 -19.91
C GLU A 112 -0.96 -4.37 -18.96
N VAL A 113 -1.64 -5.39 -19.50
CA VAL A 113 -1.95 -6.63 -18.80
C VAL A 113 -0.64 -7.34 -18.42
N LEU A 114 0.37 -7.39 -19.30
CA LEU A 114 1.67 -8.07 -19.04
C LEU A 114 2.44 -7.54 -17.82
N THR A 115 2.42 -6.25 -17.49
CA THR A 115 3.18 -5.73 -16.33
C THR A 115 2.54 -5.99 -14.97
N ASP A 116 1.21 -5.92 -14.87
CA ASP A 116 0.49 -6.25 -13.62
C ASP A 116 0.30 -7.76 -13.45
N THR A 117 0.10 -8.49 -14.57
CA THR A 117 0.07 -9.96 -14.59
C THR A 117 1.41 -10.63 -14.33
N VAL A 118 2.55 -9.93 -14.41
CA VAL A 118 3.85 -10.49 -13.99
C VAL A 118 4.19 -10.05 -12.56
N ARG A 119 3.88 -8.80 -12.17
CA ARG A 119 4.16 -8.31 -10.81
C ARG A 119 3.35 -9.05 -9.75
N ALA A 120 2.07 -9.30 -9.99
CA ALA A 120 1.21 -9.97 -9.02
C ALA A 120 1.63 -11.43 -8.75
N PRO A 121 1.93 -12.27 -9.77
CA PRO A 121 2.51 -13.59 -9.54
C PRO A 121 3.88 -13.58 -8.88
N LEU A 122 4.79 -12.65 -9.21
CA LEU A 122 6.08 -12.55 -8.52
C LEU A 122 5.93 -12.16 -7.04
N MET A 123 4.97 -11.30 -6.71
CA MET A 123 4.62 -10.99 -5.32
C MET A 123 4.02 -12.20 -4.61
N ALA A 124 3.15 -12.96 -5.29
CA ALA A 124 2.63 -14.21 -4.75
C ALA A 124 3.76 -15.24 -4.49
N GLU A 125 4.68 -15.42 -5.42
CA GLU A 125 5.84 -16.30 -5.28
C GLU A 125 6.77 -15.86 -4.13
N THR A 126 6.97 -14.55 -3.97
CA THR A 126 7.73 -13.99 -2.84
C THR A 126 7.04 -14.30 -1.50
N VAL A 127 5.71 -14.13 -1.45
CA VAL A 127 4.91 -14.45 -0.26
C VAL A 127 4.95 -15.95 0.02
N GLU A 128 4.83 -16.79 -1.00
CA GLU A 128 4.90 -18.25 -0.88
C GLU A 128 6.26 -18.73 -0.36
N LEU A 129 7.36 -18.17 -0.86
CA LEU A 129 8.71 -18.48 -0.37
C LEU A 129 8.91 -18.07 1.11
N ALA A 130 8.43 -16.89 1.47
CA ALA A 130 8.43 -16.43 2.86
C ALA A 130 7.57 -17.35 3.75
N MET A 131 6.39 -17.75 3.25
CA MET A 131 5.51 -18.71 3.94
C MET A 131 6.15 -20.08 4.12
N HIS A 132 6.91 -20.58 3.15
CA HIS A 132 7.64 -21.84 3.31
C HIS A 132 8.64 -21.76 4.47
N THR A 133 9.38 -20.65 4.56
CA THR A 133 10.33 -20.40 5.65
C THR A 133 9.63 -20.30 7.01
N LEU A 134 8.53 -19.55 7.09
CA LEU A 134 7.75 -19.41 8.33
C LEU A 134 7.06 -20.72 8.73
N THR A 135 6.63 -21.53 7.77
CA THR A 135 6.04 -22.85 8.04
C THR A 135 7.05 -23.81 8.63
N ALA A 136 8.28 -23.82 8.12
CA ALA A 136 9.37 -24.58 8.72
C ALA A 136 9.67 -24.10 10.15
N ALA A 137 9.71 -22.78 10.38
CA ALA A 137 9.91 -22.22 11.72
C ALA A 137 8.76 -22.58 12.69
N MET A 138 7.51 -22.58 12.23
CA MET A 138 6.35 -23.00 13.03
C MET A 138 6.39 -24.50 13.39
N ALA A 139 6.90 -25.34 12.48
CA ALA A 139 7.06 -26.77 12.73
C ALA A 139 8.16 -27.07 13.77
N ASP A 140 9.18 -26.20 13.85
CA ASP A 140 10.27 -26.29 14.84
C ASP A 140 9.91 -25.69 16.22
N LEU A 141 8.71 -25.13 16.37
CA LEU A 141 8.27 -24.59 17.66
C LEU A 141 8.14 -25.70 18.72
N PRO A 142 8.69 -25.50 19.93
CA PRO A 142 8.59 -26.46 21.02
C PRO A 142 7.15 -26.59 21.53
N ASP A 143 6.95 -27.44 22.53
CA ASP A 143 5.65 -27.59 23.18
C ASP A 143 5.17 -26.24 23.76
N PRO A 144 3.86 -25.89 23.73
CA PRO A 144 3.35 -24.64 24.28
C PRO A 144 3.66 -24.40 25.77
N SER A 145 3.95 -25.45 26.54
CA SER A 145 4.36 -25.36 27.94
C SER A 145 5.85 -25.05 28.12
N ASP A 146 6.66 -25.15 27.06
CA ASP A 146 8.08 -24.82 27.08
C ASP A 146 8.29 -23.29 27.23
N PRO A 147 9.18 -22.83 28.12
CA PRO A 147 9.44 -21.40 28.31
C PRO A 147 9.94 -20.68 27.05
N ASP A 148 10.61 -21.39 26.13
CA ASP A 148 11.10 -20.81 24.87
C ASP A 148 10.00 -20.69 23.80
N PHE A 149 8.82 -21.29 24.03
CA PHE A 149 7.73 -21.28 23.05
C PHE A 149 7.19 -19.88 22.80
N THR A 150 6.75 -19.17 23.84
CA THR A 150 6.09 -17.85 23.69
C THR A 150 6.98 -16.83 22.96
N PRO A 151 8.26 -16.64 23.33
CA PRO A 151 9.14 -15.70 22.62
C PRO A 151 9.29 -16.03 21.13
N LYS A 152 9.45 -17.32 20.80
CA LYS A 152 9.59 -17.79 19.41
C LYS A 152 8.28 -17.61 18.63
N ALA A 153 7.14 -17.99 19.23
CA ALA A 153 5.83 -17.85 18.61
C ALA A 153 5.47 -16.38 18.35
N THR A 154 5.72 -15.48 19.31
CA THR A 154 5.55 -14.04 19.16
C THR A 154 6.37 -13.47 18.01
N ALA A 155 7.63 -13.89 17.86
CA ALA A 155 8.48 -13.46 16.74
C ALA A 155 7.90 -13.89 15.38
N ILE A 156 7.49 -15.15 15.26
CA ILE A 156 6.88 -15.68 14.03
C ILE A 156 5.54 -14.98 13.73
N LEU A 157 4.69 -14.75 14.74
CA LEU A 157 3.44 -14.00 14.59
C LEU A 157 3.69 -12.58 14.09
N ALA A 158 4.73 -11.90 14.58
CA ALA A 158 5.11 -10.57 14.10
C ALA A 158 5.52 -10.57 12.62
N ASP A 159 6.26 -11.60 12.18
CA ASP A 159 6.64 -11.74 10.78
C ASP A 159 5.46 -12.11 9.88
N LEU A 160 4.55 -12.99 10.34
CA LEU A 160 3.28 -13.27 9.66
C LEU A 160 2.43 -12.01 9.49
N ARG A 161 2.35 -11.13 10.50
CA ARG A 161 1.64 -9.83 10.38
C ARG A 161 2.27 -8.92 9.32
N LYS A 162 3.59 -8.86 9.23
CA LYS A 162 4.28 -8.09 8.18
C LYS A 162 3.95 -8.67 6.81
N LEU A 163 3.98 -9.98 6.69
CA LEU A 163 3.68 -10.69 5.45
C LEU A 163 2.21 -10.51 5.03
N GLU A 164 1.27 -10.55 5.97
CA GLU A 164 -0.14 -10.28 5.71
C GLU A 164 -0.35 -8.86 5.16
N LYS A 165 0.29 -7.84 5.76
CA LYS A 165 0.21 -6.45 5.28
C LYS A 165 0.70 -6.33 3.83
N LEU A 166 1.79 -7.03 3.49
CA LEU A 166 2.32 -7.07 2.12
C LEU A 166 1.35 -7.79 1.17
N ALA A 167 0.88 -8.98 1.53
CA ALA A 167 -0.04 -9.77 0.72
C ALA A 167 -1.40 -9.08 0.53
N ALA A 168 -1.95 -8.45 1.56
CA ALA A 168 -3.20 -7.68 1.49
C ALA A 168 -3.05 -6.43 0.62
N SER A 169 -1.89 -5.77 0.68
CA SER A 169 -1.57 -4.68 -0.25
C SER A 169 -1.52 -5.18 -1.70
N ALA A 170 -0.85 -6.31 -1.95
CA ALA A 170 -0.81 -6.92 -3.28
C ALA A 170 -2.21 -7.32 -3.78
N ALA A 171 -3.01 -8.00 -2.94
CA ALA A 171 -4.35 -8.47 -3.30
C ALA A 171 -5.30 -7.32 -3.67
N ARG A 172 -5.19 -6.16 -2.99
CA ARG A 172 -6.00 -4.97 -3.32
C ARG A 172 -5.65 -4.37 -4.68
N ASN A 173 -4.39 -4.49 -5.10
CA ASN A 173 -3.89 -3.90 -6.34
C ASN A 173 -3.94 -4.88 -7.53
N ALA A 174 -3.87 -6.19 -7.28
CA ALA A 174 -3.83 -7.24 -8.30
C ALA A 174 -5.21 -7.84 -8.61
N LYS A 175 -6.12 -7.03 -9.18
CA LYS A 175 -7.48 -7.50 -9.53
C LYS A 175 -7.39 -8.64 -10.56
N GLY A 176 -8.09 -9.75 -10.29
CA GLY A 176 -8.16 -10.88 -11.21
C GLY A 176 -6.99 -11.87 -11.14
N THR A 177 -6.13 -11.79 -10.11
CA THR A 177 -5.04 -12.76 -9.88
C THR A 177 -5.33 -13.64 -8.66
N PRO A 178 -5.82 -14.90 -8.85
CA PRO A 178 -6.20 -15.76 -7.73
C PRO A 178 -5.03 -16.16 -6.82
N SER A 179 -3.81 -16.27 -7.35
CA SER A 179 -2.63 -16.71 -6.57
C SER A 179 -2.32 -15.78 -5.39
N VAL A 180 -2.46 -14.46 -5.56
CA VAL A 180 -2.24 -13.49 -4.47
C VAL A 180 -3.29 -13.65 -3.37
N VAL A 181 -4.54 -13.93 -3.74
CA VAL A 181 -5.63 -14.16 -2.77
C VAL A 181 -5.41 -15.47 -2.01
N LEU A 182 -4.98 -16.53 -2.70
CA LEU A 182 -4.64 -17.81 -2.08
C LEU A 182 -3.42 -17.69 -1.14
N ALA A 183 -2.39 -16.93 -1.54
CA ALA A 183 -1.24 -16.63 -0.70
C ALA A 183 -1.66 -15.87 0.57
N LEU A 184 -2.46 -14.81 0.44
CA LEU A 184 -3.02 -14.07 1.59
C LEU A 184 -3.86 -14.99 2.49
N SER A 185 -4.68 -15.86 1.91
CA SER A 185 -5.48 -16.83 2.64
C SER A 185 -4.62 -17.82 3.42
N SER A 186 -3.49 -18.26 2.84
CA SER A 186 -2.50 -19.12 3.50
C SER A 186 -1.86 -18.42 4.70
N VAL A 187 -1.39 -17.19 4.52
CA VAL A 187 -0.81 -16.37 5.61
C VAL A 187 -1.79 -16.23 6.77
N ARG A 188 -3.05 -15.89 6.48
CA ARG A 188 -4.10 -15.73 7.49
C ARG A 188 -4.40 -17.01 8.26
N ARG A 189 -4.50 -18.15 7.57
CA ARG A 189 -4.68 -19.44 8.25
C ARG A 189 -3.52 -19.74 9.18
N SER A 190 -2.29 -19.63 8.69
CA SER A 190 -1.09 -19.86 9.51
C SER A 190 -1.00 -18.93 10.71
N TYR A 191 -1.34 -17.64 10.53
CA TYR A 191 -1.45 -16.69 11.64
C TYR A 191 -2.46 -17.19 12.67
N ASN A 192 -3.70 -17.49 12.24
CA ASN A 192 -4.76 -17.94 13.13
C ASN A 192 -4.38 -19.21 13.88
N ASP A 193 -3.84 -20.22 13.19
CA ASP A 193 -3.47 -21.50 13.79
C ASP A 193 -2.37 -21.31 14.84
N LEU A 194 -1.34 -20.52 14.53
CA LEU A 194 -0.27 -20.20 15.48
C LEU A 194 -0.80 -19.36 16.65
N MET A 195 -1.70 -18.42 16.39
CA MET A 195 -2.31 -17.55 17.38
C MET A 195 -3.13 -18.35 18.40
N MET A 196 -3.93 -19.31 17.92
CA MET A 196 -4.70 -20.24 18.75
C MET A 196 -3.80 -21.20 19.53
N ARG A 197 -2.68 -21.65 18.96
CA ARG A 197 -1.67 -22.45 19.68
C ARG A 197 -0.96 -21.60 20.74
N ALA A 198 -0.64 -20.35 20.43
CA ALA A 198 0.05 -19.42 21.31
C ALA A 198 -0.75 -19.12 22.58
N ALA A 199 -2.06 -18.90 22.43
CA ALA A 199 -2.97 -18.62 23.52
C ALA A 199 -3.09 -19.74 24.57
N ARG A 200 -2.78 -21.00 24.19
CA ARG A 200 -2.78 -22.15 25.11
C ARG A 200 -1.53 -22.24 25.98
N SER A 201 -0.51 -21.42 25.70
CA SER A 201 0.69 -21.39 26.54
C SER A 201 0.35 -20.80 27.92
N PRO A 202 0.89 -21.36 29.03
CA PRO A 202 0.79 -20.73 30.34
C PRO A 202 1.38 -19.31 30.38
N ALA A 203 2.30 -19.00 29.47
CA ALA A 203 2.94 -17.70 29.34
C ALA A 203 2.33 -16.86 28.18
N ALA A 204 1.12 -17.17 27.73
CA ALA A 204 0.47 -16.44 26.65
C ALA A 204 0.32 -14.94 26.96
N THR A 205 0.61 -14.09 25.98
CA THR A 205 0.47 -12.64 26.14
C THR A 205 -1.00 -12.23 26.22
N LEU A 206 -1.28 -11.02 26.74
CA LEU A 206 -2.63 -10.46 26.80
C LEU A 206 -3.32 -10.50 25.43
N GLY A 207 -2.62 -10.07 24.38
CA GLY A 207 -3.14 -10.09 23.00
C GLY A 207 -3.46 -11.49 22.50
N GLN A 208 -2.64 -12.48 22.84
CA GLN A 208 -2.87 -13.88 22.47
C GLN A 208 -4.13 -14.45 23.13
N ARG A 209 -4.26 -14.21 24.45
CA ARG A 209 -5.44 -14.63 25.23
C ARG A 209 -6.72 -13.92 24.77
N LEU A 210 -6.62 -12.61 24.48
CA LEU A 210 -7.73 -11.82 23.93
C LEU A 210 -8.21 -12.37 22.59
N TYR A 211 -7.26 -12.61 21.68
CA TYR A 211 -7.56 -13.14 20.36
C TYR A 211 -8.33 -14.45 20.46
N GLU A 212 -7.85 -15.39 21.27
CA GLU A 212 -8.49 -16.69 21.43
C GLU A 212 -9.88 -16.58 22.07
N ALA A 213 -10.02 -15.80 23.14
CA ALA A 213 -11.30 -15.57 23.81
C ALA A 213 -12.35 -14.97 22.85
N ARG A 214 -11.93 -13.97 22.08
CA ARG A 214 -12.77 -13.30 21.08
C ARG A 214 -13.21 -14.25 19.97
N HIS A 215 -12.29 -15.05 19.42
CA HIS A 215 -12.60 -16.00 18.35
C HIS A 215 -13.50 -17.14 18.81
N ARG A 216 -13.32 -17.64 20.04
CA ARG A 216 -14.20 -18.66 20.63
C ARG A 216 -15.61 -18.14 20.84
N ALA A 217 -15.75 -16.86 21.15
CA ALA A 217 -17.04 -16.17 21.28
C ALA A 217 -17.59 -15.64 19.94
N GLU A 218 -16.92 -15.91 18.82
CA GLU A 218 -17.29 -15.44 17.46
C GLU A 218 -17.43 -13.91 17.34
N LEU A 219 -16.70 -13.15 18.16
CA LEU A 219 -16.77 -11.70 18.19
C LEU A 219 -15.81 -11.06 17.17
N SER A 220 -16.28 -10.02 16.49
CA SER A 220 -15.42 -9.11 15.73
C SER A 220 -14.58 -8.22 16.65
N ILE A 221 -13.53 -7.60 16.10
CA ILE A 221 -12.72 -6.61 16.84
C ILE A 221 -13.59 -5.45 17.33
N GLU A 222 -14.54 -5.00 16.51
CA GLU A 222 -15.46 -3.92 16.86
C GLU A 222 -16.39 -4.30 18.02
N GLU A 223 -16.97 -5.50 18.00
CA GLU A 223 -17.82 -5.99 19.09
C GLU A 223 -17.05 -6.18 20.39
N ALA A 224 -15.82 -6.71 20.33
CA ALA A 224 -14.96 -6.83 21.50
C ALA A 224 -14.56 -5.46 22.07
N ALA A 225 -14.25 -4.49 21.20
CA ALA A 225 -13.95 -3.12 21.61
C ALA A 225 -15.15 -2.47 22.31
N ASN A 226 -16.35 -2.63 21.74
CA ASN A 226 -17.60 -2.16 22.34
C ASN A 226 -17.87 -2.85 23.69
N GLY A 227 -17.68 -4.17 23.79
CA GLY A 227 -17.84 -4.93 25.02
C GLY A 227 -16.86 -4.52 26.14
N ALA A 228 -15.64 -4.11 25.78
CA ALA A 228 -14.64 -3.59 26.71
C ALA A 228 -14.78 -2.09 26.99
N GLY A 229 -15.62 -1.36 26.25
CA GLY A 229 -15.71 0.10 26.32
C GLY A 229 -14.43 0.81 25.84
N LEU A 230 -13.73 0.24 24.85
CA LEU A 230 -12.45 0.73 24.34
C LEU A 230 -12.56 1.13 22.86
N PRO A 231 -11.67 2.02 22.35
CA PRO A 231 -11.52 2.23 20.92
C PRO A 231 -11.05 0.96 20.20
N ILE A 232 -11.52 0.74 18.97
CA ILE A 232 -11.13 -0.40 18.10
C ILE A 232 -9.61 -0.52 17.99
N ALA A 233 -8.91 0.60 17.82
CA ALA A 233 -7.45 0.64 17.70
C ALA A 233 -6.72 0.03 18.91
N VAL A 234 -7.30 0.12 20.12
CA VAL A 234 -6.70 -0.46 21.33
C VAL A 234 -6.74 -1.98 21.30
N VAL A 235 -7.82 -2.57 20.79
CA VAL A 235 -7.94 -4.03 20.59
C VAL A 235 -6.97 -4.49 19.49
N GLU A 236 -6.88 -3.75 18.39
CA GLU A 236 -5.92 -4.02 17.31
C GLU A 236 -4.46 -3.90 17.76
N ASP A 237 -4.17 -2.94 18.65
CA ASP A 237 -2.85 -2.77 19.26
C ASP A 237 -2.53 -3.93 20.20
N ALA A 238 -3.48 -4.31 21.06
CA ALA A 238 -3.32 -5.42 21.98
C ALA A 238 -3.04 -6.75 21.25
N GLU A 239 -3.89 -7.13 20.28
CA GLU A 239 -3.73 -8.39 19.51
C GLU A 239 -2.46 -8.39 18.65
N ALA A 240 -1.95 -7.22 18.28
CA ALA A 240 -0.69 -7.08 17.56
C ALA A 240 0.52 -6.87 18.47
N GLU A 241 0.36 -7.04 19.78
CA GLU A 241 1.40 -6.90 20.82
C GLU A 241 2.09 -5.52 20.80
N ARG A 242 1.34 -4.48 20.45
CA ARG A 242 1.75 -3.09 20.61
C ARG A 242 1.44 -2.62 22.03
N ALA A 243 2.19 -1.63 22.50
CA ALA A 243 1.99 -1.07 23.82
C ALA A 243 0.62 -0.39 23.93
N ILE A 244 -0.10 -0.69 25.01
CA ILE A 244 -1.39 -0.11 25.36
C ILE A 244 -1.34 0.47 26.78
N ALA A 245 -2.27 1.36 27.10
CA ALA A 245 -2.38 1.93 28.44
C ALA A 245 -2.71 0.84 29.49
N PRO A 246 -2.20 0.92 30.72
CA PRO A 246 -2.49 -0.06 31.78
C PRO A 246 -3.98 -0.22 32.09
N GLU A 247 -4.74 0.87 32.02
CA GLU A 247 -6.19 0.87 32.24
C GLU A 247 -6.91 0.07 31.13
N ALA A 248 -6.47 0.24 29.88
CA ALA A 248 -6.97 -0.54 28.76
C ALA A 248 -6.61 -2.02 28.89
N ALA A 249 -5.39 -2.34 29.33
CA ALA A 249 -4.99 -3.73 29.59
C ALA A 249 -5.89 -4.38 30.64
N THR A 250 -6.25 -3.65 31.70
CA THR A 250 -7.16 -4.13 32.76
C THR A 250 -8.57 -4.37 32.24
N ALA A 251 -9.09 -3.50 31.38
CA ALA A 251 -10.40 -3.68 30.74
C ALA A 251 -10.41 -4.91 29.81
N LEU A 252 -9.32 -5.15 29.07
CA LEU A 252 -9.18 -6.34 28.21
C LEU A 252 -9.05 -7.63 29.02
N GLU A 253 -8.31 -7.64 30.14
CA GLU A 253 -8.28 -8.78 31.07
C GLU A 253 -9.68 -9.10 31.62
N THR A 254 -10.46 -8.07 31.95
CA THR A 254 -11.85 -8.23 32.42
C THR A 254 -12.74 -8.85 31.33
N LEU A 255 -12.63 -8.36 30.09
CA LEU A 255 -13.34 -8.95 28.96
C LEU A 255 -12.95 -10.42 28.74
N ILE A 256 -11.67 -10.75 28.76
CA ILE A 256 -11.19 -12.14 28.61
C ILE A 256 -11.82 -13.03 29.69
N ALA A 257 -11.79 -12.60 30.96
CA ALA A 257 -12.38 -13.36 32.05
C ALA A 257 -13.86 -13.65 31.78
N GLN A 258 -14.65 -12.64 31.37
CA GLN A 258 -16.07 -12.80 31.04
C GLN A 258 -16.32 -13.77 29.88
N LEU A 259 -15.48 -13.74 28.84
CA LEU A 259 -15.61 -14.60 27.66
C LEU A 259 -15.15 -16.05 27.91
N THR A 260 -14.36 -16.30 28.96
CA THR A 260 -13.85 -17.64 29.30
C THR A 260 -14.66 -18.38 30.37
N ILE A 261 -15.59 -17.68 31.04
CA ILE A 261 -16.44 -18.26 32.10
C ILE A 261 -17.69 -18.97 31.52
N ASN A 262 -18.05 -18.69 30.27
CA ASN A 262 -19.15 -19.36 29.55
C ASN A 262 -18.66 -20.54 28.70
#